data_AF-K1YP01-F1
#
_entry.id   AF-K1YP01-F1
#
_cell.length_a   1.000
_cell.length_b   1.000
_cell.length_c   1.000
_cell.angle_alpha   90.00
_cell.angle_beta   90.00
_cell.angle_gamma   90.00
#
_symmetry.space_group_name_H-M   'P 1'
#
loop_
_entity.id
_entity.type
_entity.pdbx_description
1 polymer ?
#
loop_
_entity_poly.entity_id
_entity_poly.type
_entity_poly.pdbx_seq_one_letter_code
_entity_poly.pdbx_strand_id
1 'polypeptide(L)'
;MPEVNGNDDVTTRNPHLTAAEDNALSDEELMARIAGSDAQAFEILVKRHQRRILNLIYRSIGDRIQAEDVAQEVFLRVWRAAEDYKPKAKFTTWVYRIAVNLCLDTLKSAHQKQPFVHPHVNSDHPDENDGLLFNHG
;
A
#
# COMPACT_ATOMS: atom_id res chain seq x y z
N MET A 1 58.91 -1.88 16.79
CA MET A 1 58.25 -2.82 15.86
C MET A 1 56.75 -2.76 16.14
N PRO A 2 55.89 -2.61 15.12
CA PRO A 2 54.48 -2.30 15.29
C PRO A 2 53.63 -3.58 15.45
N GLU A 3 52.77 -3.61 16.46
CA GLU A 3 51.63 -4.54 16.48
C GLU A 3 50.54 -3.99 15.56
N VAL A 4 50.11 -4.87 14.66
CA VAL A 4 49.10 -4.66 13.63
C VAL A 4 47.72 -4.55 14.28
N ASN A 5 47.05 -3.41 14.10
CA ASN A 5 45.63 -3.27 14.37
C ASN A 5 44.88 -4.09 13.32
N GLY A 6 44.47 -5.31 13.68
CA GLY A 6 43.47 -6.10 12.95
C GLY A 6 42.11 -5.46 13.11
N ASN A 7 41.90 -4.34 12.41
CA ASN A 7 40.60 -3.72 12.24
C ASN A 7 39.97 -4.29 10.96
N ASP A 8 39.80 -5.61 10.96
CA ASP A 8 39.19 -6.37 9.88
C ASP A 8 37.70 -6.56 10.20
N ASP A 9 36.89 -5.81 9.46
CA ASP A 9 35.74 -6.33 8.72
C ASP A 9 34.78 -7.29 9.47
N VAL A 10 33.65 -6.74 9.90
CA VAL A 10 32.30 -7.24 9.60
C VAL A 10 31.30 -6.21 10.14
N THR A 11 31.03 -5.19 9.33
CA THR A 11 29.65 -4.67 9.24
C THR A 11 29.12 -5.11 7.89
N THR A 12 29.18 -6.42 7.68
CA THR A 12 28.41 -7.08 6.62
C THR A 12 26.96 -6.68 6.85
N ARG A 13 26.36 -6.03 5.84
CA ARG A 13 24.91 -5.90 5.59
C ARG A 13 24.07 -6.17 6.84
N ASN A 14 23.51 -5.13 7.44
CA ASN A 14 22.48 -5.29 8.47
C ASN A 14 21.09 -5.31 7.79
N PRO A 15 20.54 -6.45 7.31
CA PRO A 15 19.19 -6.51 6.72
C PRO A 15 18.07 -6.55 7.77
N HIS A 16 18.32 -6.11 9.00
CA HIS A 16 17.32 -6.10 10.06
C HIS A 16 17.36 -4.77 10.80
N LEU A 17 16.92 -3.69 10.14
CA LEU A 17 16.43 -2.55 10.90
C LEU A 17 15.22 -3.05 11.71
N THR A 18 15.20 -2.71 12.99
CA THR A 18 14.20 -3.20 13.92
C THR A 18 12.83 -2.61 13.60
N ALA A 19 11.73 -3.33 13.85
CA ALA A 19 10.35 -2.88 13.64
C ALA A 19 9.99 -1.50 14.27
N ALA A 20 10.81 -1.01 15.21
CA ALA A 20 10.69 0.33 15.79
C ALA A 20 11.14 1.44 14.83
N GLU A 21 12.17 1.20 14.00
CA GLU A 21 12.66 2.16 13.01
C GLU A 21 11.75 2.21 11.78
N ASP A 22 11.18 1.08 11.37
CA ASP A 22 10.24 1.00 10.27
C ASP A 22 8.95 1.82 10.50
N ASN A 23 8.54 1.99 11.76
CA ASN A 23 7.39 2.83 12.10
C ASN A 23 7.67 4.34 11.91
N ALA A 24 8.95 4.75 11.91
CA ALA A 24 9.36 6.14 11.65
C ALA A 24 9.48 6.45 10.15
N LEU A 25 9.49 5.42 9.29
CA LEU A 25 9.60 5.60 7.84
C LEU A 25 8.35 6.23 7.23
N SER A 26 8.57 6.98 6.16
CA SER A 26 7.48 7.52 5.34
C SER A 26 6.77 6.39 4.59
N ASP A 27 5.50 6.60 4.20
CA ASP A 27 4.76 5.64 3.38
C ASP A 27 5.47 5.30 2.07
N GLU A 28 6.18 6.27 1.48
CA GLU A 28 6.96 6.09 0.26
C GLU A 28 8.18 5.16 0.47
N GLU A 29 8.85 5.28 1.61
CA GLU A 29 9.99 4.45 1.97
C GLU A 29 9.56 3.02 2.30
N LEU A 30 8.41 2.87 2.98
CA LEU A 30 7.79 1.56 3.20
C LEU A 30 7.42 0.91 1.87
N MET A 31 6.83 1.65 0.92
CA MET A 31 6.53 1.14 -0.42
C MET A 31 7.78 0.67 -1.17
N ALA A 32 8.90 1.40 -1.06
CA ALA A 32 10.17 0.97 -1.66
C ALA A 32 10.69 -0.36 -1.08
N ARG A 33 10.49 -0.60 0.23
CA ARG A 33 10.83 -1.90 0.86
C ARG A 33 9.86 -3.01 0.45
N ILE A 34 8.57 -2.69 0.35
CA ILE A 34 7.54 -3.63 -0.10
C ILE A 34 7.79 -4.07 -1.56
N ALA A 35 8.30 -3.18 -2.41
CA ALA A 35 8.76 -3.54 -3.76
C ALA A 35 9.90 -4.58 -3.74
N GLY A 36 10.68 -4.63 -2.65
CA GLY A 36 11.66 -5.69 -2.37
C GLY A 36 11.07 -6.94 -1.72
N SER A 37 9.74 -7.10 -1.69
CA SER A 37 9.01 -8.16 -0.96
C SER A 37 9.25 -8.17 0.56
N ASP A 38 9.48 -7.01 1.17
CA ASP A 38 9.59 -6.88 2.63
C ASP A 38 8.20 -6.94 3.32
N ALA A 39 7.92 -8.09 3.93
CA ALA A 39 6.65 -8.32 4.61
C ALA A 39 6.48 -7.46 5.89
N GLN A 40 7.56 -7.08 6.57
CA GLN A 40 7.45 -6.23 7.77
C GLN A 40 7.04 -4.81 7.40
N ALA A 41 7.65 -4.26 6.35
CA ALA A 41 7.27 -2.94 5.83
C ALA A 41 5.80 -2.89 5.42
N PHE A 42 5.30 -3.97 4.79
CA PHE A 42 3.87 -4.09 4.45
C PHE A 42 2.98 -4.14 5.68
N GLU A 43 3.31 -4.95 6.69
CA GLU A 43 2.51 -5.04 7.91
C GLU A 43 2.36 -3.67 8.59
N ILE A 44 3.42 -2.88 8.62
CA ILE A 44 3.43 -1.53 9.20
C ILE A 44 2.56 -0.58 8.39
N LEU A 45 2.69 -0.61 7.06
CA LEU A 45 1.84 0.15 6.15
C LEU A 45 0.35 -0.20 6.35
N VAL A 46 0.02 -1.49 6.41
CA VAL A 46 -1.33 -1.98 6.64
C VAL A 46 -1.84 -1.48 7.99
N LYS A 47 -1.11 -1.69 9.08
CA LYS A 47 -1.51 -1.23 10.43
C LYS A 47 -1.78 0.28 10.46
N ARG A 48 -0.98 1.07 9.77
CA ARG A 48 -1.11 2.54 9.70
C ARG A 48 -2.34 2.98 8.91
N HIS A 49 -2.67 2.30 7.81
CA HIS A 49 -3.70 2.75 6.87
C HIS A 49 -5.03 1.97 6.94
N GLN A 50 -5.05 0.78 7.54
CA GLN A 50 -6.22 -0.11 7.63
C GLN A 50 -7.46 0.63 8.13
N ARG A 51 -7.36 1.34 9.25
CA ARG A 51 -8.52 2.03 9.83
C ARG A 51 -9.07 3.13 8.91
N ARG A 52 -8.20 3.85 8.19
CA ARG A 52 -8.61 4.93 7.28
C ARG A 52 -9.26 4.37 6.01
N ILE A 53 -8.66 3.32 5.43
CA ILE A 53 -9.16 2.66 4.22
C ILE A 53 -10.49 1.94 4.51
N LEU A 54 -10.58 1.22 5.63
CA LEU A 54 -11.81 0.56 6.03
C LEU A 54 -12.95 1.56 6.27
N ASN A 55 -12.68 2.68 6.95
CA ASN A 55 -13.68 3.74 7.13
C ASN A 55 -14.12 4.37 5.80
N LEU A 56 -13.21 4.55 4.85
CA LEU A 56 -13.54 5.03 3.51
C LEU A 56 -14.50 4.06 2.82
N ILE A 57 -14.13 2.79 2.74
CA ILE A 57 -14.89 1.75 2.05
C ILE A 57 -16.26 1.56 2.71
N TYR A 58 -16.30 1.54 4.05
CA TYR A 58 -17.53 1.44 4.81
C TYR A 58 -18.49 2.59 4.52
N ARG A 59 -17.99 3.83 4.36
CA ARG A 59 -18.83 4.97 3.96
C ARG A 59 -19.40 4.84 2.54
N SER A 60 -18.73 4.10 1.67
CA SER A 60 -19.19 3.87 0.29
C SER A 60 -20.18 2.71 0.19
N ILE A 61 -19.93 1.60 0.88
CA ILE A 61 -20.72 0.35 0.75
C ILE A 61 -21.82 0.26 1.82
N GLY A 62 -21.61 0.82 3.01
CA GLY A 62 -22.57 0.78 4.13
C GLY A 62 -22.65 -0.56 4.86
N ASP A 63 -21.97 -1.60 4.37
CA ASP A 63 -21.89 -2.92 5.00
C ASP A 63 -20.49 -3.18 5.55
N ARG A 64 -20.40 -3.59 6.81
CA ARG A 64 -19.13 -3.79 7.50
C ARG A 64 -18.36 -5.01 6.98
N ILE A 65 -19.05 -6.13 6.75
CA ILE A 65 -18.41 -7.38 6.34
C ILE A 65 -17.81 -7.22 4.94
N GLN A 66 -18.59 -6.66 4.00
CA GLN A 66 -18.10 -6.35 2.66
C GLN A 66 -16.99 -5.29 2.70
N ALA A 67 -17.07 -4.29 3.59
CA ALA A 67 -15.99 -3.32 3.70
C ALA A 67 -14.67 -3.93 4.18
N GLU A 68 -14.73 -4.90 5.10
CA GLU A 68 -13.56 -5.65 5.55
C GLU A 68 -12.95 -6.51 4.43
N ASP A 69 -13.79 -7.19 3.65
CA ASP A 69 -13.37 -7.99 2.49
C ASP A 69 -12.69 -7.13 1.41
N VAL A 70 -13.35 -6.03 1.03
CA VAL A 70 -12.83 -5.07 0.05
C VAL A 70 -11.54 -4.41 0.56
N ALA A 71 -11.43 -4.09 1.85
CA ALA A 71 -10.22 -3.52 2.42
C ALA A 71 -9.03 -4.49 2.32
N GLN A 72 -9.24 -5.77 2.60
CA GLN A 72 -8.19 -6.78 2.42
C GLN A 72 -7.73 -6.84 0.96
N GLU A 73 -8.69 -6.84 0.03
CA GLU A 73 -8.42 -6.87 -1.39
C GLU A 73 -7.67 -5.62 -1.90
N VAL A 74 -7.93 -4.43 -1.31
CA VAL A 74 -7.11 -3.22 -1.55
C VAL A 74 -5.65 -3.49 -1.18
N PHE A 75 -5.39 -4.01 0.03
CA PHE A 75 -4.03 -4.26 0.50
C PHE A 75 -3.31 -5.35 -0.30
N LEU A 76 -4.02 -6.39 -0.75
CA LEU A 76 -3.46 -7.41 -1.65
C LEU A 76 -3.03 -6.81 -3.00
N ARG A 77 -3.85 -5.90 -3.57
CA ARG A 77 -3.47 -5.16 -4.78
C ARG A 77 -2.28 -4.23 -4.54
N VAL A 78 -2.23 -3.57 -3.37
CA VAL A 78 -1.08 -2.75 -2.98
C VAL A 78 0.20 -3.57 -2.98
N TRP A 79 0.19 -4.76 -2.35
CA TRP A 79 1.34 -5.67 -2.34
C TRP A 79 1.79 -6.06 -3.75
N ARG A 80 0.85 -6.49 -4.60
CA ARG A 80 1.15 -6.93 -5.98
C ARG A 80 1.63 -5.79 -6.89
N ALA A 81 1.15 -4.58 -6.67
CA ALA A 81 1.50 -3.43 -7.49
C ALA A 81 2.63 -2.59 -6.87
N ALA A 82 3.15 -2.96 -5.70
CA ALA A 82 4.28 -2.28 -5.07
C ALA A 82 5.55 -2.37 -5.93
N GLU A 83 5.77 -3.48 -6.63
CA GLU A 83 6.92 -3.64 -7.54
C GLU A 83 6.93 -2.62 -8.68
N ASP A 84 5.74 -2.23 -9.17
CA ASP A 84 5.59 -1.23 -10.24
C ASP A 84 5.33 0.19 -9.69
N TYR A 85 5.26 0.35 -8.37
CA TYR A 85 4.98 1.63 -7.75
C TYR A 85 6.14 2.59 -7.97
N LYS A 86 5.88 3.64 -8.76
CA LYS A 86 6.78 4.78 -8.93
C LYS A 86 6.30 5.90 -8.02
N PRO A 87 7.16 6.48 -7.16
CA PRO A 87 6.81 7.58 -6.25
C PRO A 87 6.67 8.91 -7.01
N LYS A 88 5.73 8.96 -7.97
CA LYS A 88 5.34 10.19 -8.69
C LYS A 88 4.15 10.88 -8.02
N ALA A 89 3.42 10.16 -7.19
CA ALA A 89 2.28 10.64 -6.42
C ALA A 89 2.34 10.09 -5.00
N LYS A 90 1.69 10.76 -4.04
CA LYS A 90 1.58 10.29 -2.65
C LYS A 90 0.89 8.92 -2.62
N PHE A 91 1.40 7.99 -1.80
CA PHE A 91 0.81 6.66 -1.61
C PHE A 91 -0.68 6.75 -1.28
N THR A 92 -1.05 7.72 -0.42
CA THR A 92 -2.45 7.92 -0.01
C THR A 92 -3.38 8.18 -1.21
N THR A 93 -2.93 8.93 -2.22
CA THR A 93 -3.74 9.20 -3.44
C THR A 93 -3.89 7.93 -4.27
N TRP A 94 -2.80 7.19 -4.45
CA TRP A 94 -2.79 5.96 -5.23
C TRP A 94 -3.68 4.88 -4.60
N VAL A 95 -3.55 4.64 -3.29
CA VAL A 95 -4.37 3.63 -2.59
C VAL A 95 -5.85 4.02 -2.53
N TYR A 96 -6.17 5.32 -2.50
CA TYR A 96 -7.56 5.79 -2.55
C TYR A 96 -8.22 5.43 -3.87
N ARG A 97 -7.50 5.55 -5.00
CA ARG A 97 -8.02 5.16 -6.32
C ARG A 97 -8.29 3.66 -6.41
N ILE A 98 -7.39 2.84 -5.86
CA ILE A 98 -7.60 1.38 -5.77
C ILE A 98 -8.88 1.10 -4.97
N ALA A 99 -9.02 1.70 -3.78
CA ALA A 99 -10.19 1.52 -2.92
C ALA A 99 -11.49 1.96 -3.59
N VAL A 100 -11.51 3.13 -4.23
CA VAL A 100 -12.70 3.65 -4.94
C VAL A 100 -13.07 2.73 -6.10
N ASN A 101 -12.11 2.28 -6.91
CA ASN A 101 -12.39 1.36 -8.01
C ASN A 101 -13.02 0.05 -7.50
N LEU A 102 -12.51 -0.50 -6.41
CA LEU A 102 -13.07 -1.70 -5.78
C LEU A 102 -14.46 -1.47 -5.19
N CYS A 103 -14.70 -0.33 -4.53
CA CYS A 103 -16.05 0.01 -4.05
C CYS A 103 -17.06 0.07 -5.20
N LEU A 104 -16.68 0.72 -6.32
CA LEU A 104 -17.53 0.82 -7.50
C LEU A 104 -17.80 -0.55 -8.13
N ASP A 105 -16.79 -1.42 -8.19
CA ASP A 105 -16.93 -2.78 -8.67
C ASP A 105 -17.86 -3.61 -7.77
N THR A 106 -17.69 -3.52 -6.46
CA THR A 106 -18.51 -4.21 -5.47
C THR A 106 -19.99 -3.77 -5.54
N LEU A 107 -20.25 -2.47 -5.67
CA LEU A 107 -21.60 -1.93 -5.82
C LEU A 107 -22.26 -2.36 -7.15
N LYS A 108 -21.49 -2.49 -8.23
CA LYS A 108 -21.97 -3.02 -9.52
C LYS A 108 -22.26 -4.52 -9.44
N SER A 109 -21.37 -5.30 -8.83
CA SER A 109 -21.52 -6.75 -8.64
C SER A 109 -22.67 -7.11 -7.69
N ALA A 110 -22.99 -6.25 -6.73
CA ALA A 110 -24.21 -6.39 -5.92
C ALA A 110 -25.50 -6.29 -6.77
N HIS A 111 -25.48 -5.54 -7.88
CA HIS A 111 -26.59 -5.43 -8.83
C HIS A 111 -26.56 -6.51 -9.93
N GLN A 112 -25.40 -7.09 -10.22
CA GLN A 112 -25.24 -8.16 -11.19
C GLN A 112 -24.39 -9.27 -10.58
N LYS A 113 -25.02 -10.40 -10.21
CA LYS A 113 -24.34 -11.61 -9.71
C LYS A 113 -23.30 -12.10 -10.75
N GLN A 114 -22.08 -11.59 -10.67
CA GLN A 114 -20.94 -12.02 -11.49
C GLN A 114 -19.78 -12.33 -10.54
N PRO A 115 -19.01 -13.40 -10.80
CA PRO A 115 -17.88 -13.76 -9.97
C PRO A 115 -16.76 -12.72 -10.14
N PHE A 116 -16.19 -12.26 -9.03
CA PHE A 116 -15.08 -11.31 -8.99
C PHE A 116 -13.93 -11.79 -9.89
N VAL A 117 -13.72 -11.12 -11.00
CA VAL A 117 -12.55 -11.30 -11.87
C VAL A 117 -11.54 -10.24 -11.44
N HIS A 118 -10.37 -10.64 -10.93
CA HIS A 118 -9.27 -9.70 -10.68
C HIS A 118 -8.94 -8.98 -11.99
N PRO A 119 -9.21 -7.67 -12.12
CA PRO A 119 -8.79 -6.94 -13.31
C PRO A 119 -7.27 -6.97 -13.34
N HIS A 120 -6.69 -7.30 -14.50
CA HIS A 120 -5.27 -7.05 -14.72
C HIS A 120 -5.07 -5.54 -14.52
N VAL A 121 -4.23 -5.17 -13.56
CA VAL A 121 -3.84 -3.78 -13.37
C VAL A 121 -3.00 -3.43 -14.59
N ASN A 122 -3.63 -2.80 -15.57
CA ASN A 122 -2.89 -2.20 -16.67
C ASN A 122 -2.21 -0.94 -16.11
N SER A 123 -0.90 -1.02 -15.94
CA SER A 123 -0.03 0.13 -15.65
C SER A 123 0.04 1.06 -16.85
N ASP A 124 -1.10 1.61 -17.27
CA ASP A 124 -1.14 2.74 -18.18
C ASP A 124 -1.08 4.01 -17.33
N HIS A 125 0.09 4.62 -17.32
CA HIS A 125 0.30 5.98 -16.86
C HIS A 125 -0.10 6.92 -18.01
N PRO A 126 -1.16 7.73 -17.85
CA PRO A 126 -1.16 9.04 -18.48
C PRO A 126 -1.14 10.13 -17.40
N ASP A 127 -0.05 10.87 -17.49
CA ASP A 127 0.17 12.29 -17.26
C ASP A 127 -1.02 13.17 -16.82
N GLU A 128 -0.69 14.07 -15.89
CA GLU A 128 -1.27 15.40 -15.68
C GLU A 128 -2.67 15.56 -15.04
N ASN A 129 -2.67 16.27 -13.89
CA ASN A 129 -3.72 17.17 -13.40
C ASN A 129 -5.13 16.60 -13.18
N ASP A 130 -5.47 16.25 -11.94
CA ASP A 130 -6.87 16.27 -11.49
C ASP A 130 -7.02 16.89 -10.10
N GLY A 131 -7.54 18.12 -10.09
CA GLY A 131 -8.01 18.82 -8.91
C GLY A 131 -9.41 18.35 -8.52
N LEU A 132 -9.53 17.19 -7.87
CA LEU A 132 -10.76 16.74 -7.23
C LEU A 132 -10.54 16.64 -5.71
N LEU A 133 -10.91 17.68 -4.97
CA LEU A 133 -12.21 17.78 -4.29
C LEU A 133 -12.46 16.64 -3.27
N PHE A 134 -11.79 16.72 -2.12
CA PHE A 134 -12.41 16.32 -0.86
C PHE A 134 -12.29 17.48 0.13
N ASN A 135 -13.31 18.34 0.11
CA ASN A 135 -13.50 19.42 1.07
C ASN A 135 -13.66 18.79 2.47
N HIS A 136 -12.63 18.90 3.31
CA HIS A 136 -12.73 18.60 4.72
C HIS A 136 -13.37 19.83 5.38
N GLY A 137 -14.62 19.68 5.82
CA GLY A 137 -15.29 20.63 6.72
C GLY A 137 -15.12 20.23 8.16
#